data_AF-A0A7X7D4G1-F1
#
_entry.id   AF-A0A7X7D4G1-F1
#
_cell.length_a   1.000
_cell.length_b   1.000
_cell.length_c   1.000
_cell.angle_alpha   90.00
_cell.angle_beta   90.00
_cell.angle_gamma   90.00
#
_symmetry.space_group_name_H-M   'P 1'
#
loop_
_entity.id
_entity.type
_entity.pdbx_description
1 polymer ?
#
loop_
_entity_poly.entity_id
_entity_poly.type
_entity_poly.pdbx_seq_one_letter_code
_entity_poly.pdbx_strand_id
1 'polypeptide(L)'
;MRGLTEIMPGRPTVAEHRHPVDEVRRHFETHTVDPLTRMHVMTIVAGEQQTMNYYMNHGAEWVEPIARGTYTEIAMIEEQHVTHYESLLDPLDSWLANWVFHEYNEVYLYWSMHQQETDPRIKAIWELSVDMELGQLQVACDFMRRYEGRDPAELLPKELPDTPVTFEPNKEYVRQVLAEQIDLRADGLDFVPLNSLPADHRYFAYQAIVNEGGSPTEEVIERVRAEKDHEYRT
;
A
#
# COMPACT_ATOMS: atom_id res chain seq x y z
N MET A 1 20.02 -9.74 16.35
CA MET A 1 18.78 -8.99 16.03
C MET A 1 18.39 -8.08 17.19
N ARG A 2 19.14 -7.00 17.46
CA ARG A 2 18.66 -5.92 18.35
C ARG A 2 18.49 -4.70 17.45
N GLY A 3 17.26 -4.17 17.35
CA GLY A 3 16.93 -3.00 16.52
C GLY A 3 15.98 -3.25 15.35
N LEU A 4 15.66 -4.51 14.99
CA LEU A 4 14.62 -4.80 13.99
C LEU A 4 13.23 -4.74 14.62
N THR A 5 12.26 -4.32 13.82
CA THR A 5 10.83 -4.42 14.16
C THR A 5 10.45 -5.89 14.26
N GLU A 6 9.71 -6.21 15.32
CA GLU A 6 9.36 -7.59 15.63
C GLU A 6 8.15 -8.05 14.81
N ILE A 7 8.06 -9.35 14.55
CA ILE A 7 6.86 -9.96 13.98
C ILE A 7 5.82 -10.05 15.10
N MET A 8 4.66 -9.44 14.88
CA MET A 8 3.53 -9.42 15.83
C MET A 8 2.26 -9.90 15.13
N PRO A 9 1.33 -10.52 15.86
CA PRO A 9 0.03 -10.85 15.29
C PRO A 9 -0.73 -9.55 14.94
N GLY A 10 -1.14 -9.46 13.68
CA GLY A 10 -2.09 -8.46 13.21
C GLY A 10 -3.53 -8.96 13.29
N ARG A 11 -4.41 -8.31 12.54
CA ARG A 11 -5.77 -8.83 12.31
C ARG A 11 -5.67 -10.21 11.65
N PRO A 12 -6.46 -11.21 12.08
CA PRO A 12 -6.51 -12.49 11.38
C PRO A 12 -7.00 -12.30 9.94
N THR A 13 -6.35 -12.95 8.98
CA THR A 13 -6.65 -12.85 7.54
C THR A 13 -8.12 -13.11 7.22
N VAL A 14 -8.72 -14.11 7.88
CA VAL A 14 -10.16 -14.41 7.76
C VAL A 14 -11.04 -13.18 8.00
N ALA A 15 -10.62 -12.26 8.87
CA ALA A 15 -11.35 -11.05 9.28
C ALA A 15 -10.99 -9.79 8.48
N GLU A 16 -10.05 -9.86 7.54
CA GLU A 16 -9.52 -8.70 6.80
C GLU A 16 -10.44 -8.25 5.66
N HIS A 17 -11.10 -9.19 4.99
CA HIS A 17 -11.98 -8.89 3.86
C HIS A 17 -13.03 -7.81 4.17
N ARG A 18 -13.12 -6.79 3.31
CA ARG A 18 -14.16 -5.76 3.38
C ARG A 18 -15.18 -5.96 2.27
N HIS A 19 -16.42 -5.54 2.55
CA HIS A 19 -17.46 -5.55 1.52
C HIS A 19 -17.09 -4.52 0.44
N PRO A 20 -17.33 -4.76 -0.86
CA PRO A 20 -16.85 -3.87 -1.94
C PRO A 20 -17.23 -2.39 -1.81
N VAL A 21 -18.40 -2.09 -1.25
CA VAL A 21 -18.85 -0.70 -1.01
C VAL A 21 -18.04 0.04 0.08
N ASP A 22 -17.26 -0.70 0.87
CA ASP A 22 -16.44 -0.19 1.98
C ASP A 22 -14.96 -0.08 1.60
N GLU A 23 -14.60 -0.36 0.34
CA GLU A 23 -13.21 -0.32 -0.13
C GLU A 23 -12.72 1.09 -0.40
N VAL A 24 -13.59 1.94 -0.94
CA VAL A 24 -13.21 3.29 -1.39
C VAL A 24 -13.15 4.30 -0.25
N ARG A 25 -12.32 5.34 -0.43
CA ARG A 25 -12.19 6.47 0.49
C ARG A 25 -12.44 7.79 -0.22
N ARG A 26 -12.45 8.85 0.57
CA ARG A 26 -12.47 10.22 0.04
C ARG A 26 -11.13 10.48 -0.64
N HIS A 27 -11.17 10.83 -1.92
CA HIS A 27 -10.01 11.32 -2.63
C HIS A 27 -9.59 12.69 -2.09
N PHE A 28 -8.32 13.04 -2.30
CA PHE A 28 -7.89 14.43 -2.16
C PHE A 28 -8.20 15.25 -3.42
N GLU A 29 -8.12 16.57 -3.33
CA GLU A 29 -8.13 17.47 -4.49
C GLU A 29 -6.70 17.97 -4.77
N THR A 30 -6.25 17.84 -6.02
CA THR A 30 -4.86 18.07 -6.45
C THR A 30 -4.27 19.40 -5.96
N HIS A 31 -5.05 20.47 -6.02
CA HIS A 31 -4.58 21.83 -5.76
C HIS A 31 -4.76 22.29 -4.30
N THR A 32 -5.29 21.43 -3.42
CA THR A 32 -5.56 21.80 -2.02
C THR A 32 -4.69 21.06 -1.02
N VAL A 33 -4.04 19.96 -1.43
CA VAL A 33 -3.20 19.15 -0.55
C VAL A 33 -1.74 19.55 -0.62
N ASP A 34 -1.00 19.18 0.43
CA ASP A 34 0.45 19.23 0.40
C ASP A 34 0.97 18.31 -0.73
N PRO A 35 1.92 18.76 -1.56
CA PRO A 35 2.52 17.94 -2.62
C PRO A 35 3.00 16.56 -2.15
N LEU A 36 3.51 16.44 -0.91
CA LEU A 36 3.92 15.17 -0.33
C LEU A 36 2.77 14.18 -0.12
N THR A 37 1.54 14.69 0.10
CA THR A 37 0.35 13.83 0.27
C THR A 37 0.19 12.90 -0.92
N ARG A 38 0.30 13.44 -2.14
CA ARG A 38 0.22 12.65 -3.36
C ARG A 38 1.36 11.65 -3.46
N MET A 39 2.60 12.07 -3.18
CA MET A 39 3.77 11.20 -3.27
C MET A 39 3.65 10.00 -2.33
N HIS A 40 3.18 10.24 -1.10
CA HIS A 40 2.93 9.16 -0.14
C HIS A 40 1.83 8.22 -0.61
N VAL A 41 0.71 8.75 -1.15
CA VAL A 41 -0.38 7.93 -1.72
C VAL A 41 0.13 7.08 -2.90
N MET A 42 0.86 7.67 -3.85
CA MET A 42 1.37 6.93 -5.00
C MET A 42 2.40 5.87 -4.59
N THR A 43 3.23 6.17 -3.59
CA THR A 43 4.20 5.22 -3.05
C THR A 43 3.54 4.03 -2.38
N ILE A 44 2.49 4.25 -1.56
CA ILE A 44 1.77 3.13 -0.92
C ILE A 44 0.98 2.31 -1.97
N VAL A 45 0.33 2.96 -2.94
CA VAL A 45 -0.37 2.26 -4.04
C VAL A 45 0.59 1.37 -4.81
N ALA A 46 1.77 1.88 -5.17
CA ALA A 46 2.79 1.08 -5.87
C ALA A 46 3.27 -0.12 -5.04
N GLY A 47 3.46 0.07 -3.73
CA GLY A 47 3.84 -1.02 -2.82
C GLY A 47 2.78 -2.12 -2.70
N GLU A 48 1.51 -1.73 -2.59
CA GLU A 48 0.39 -2.67 -2.52
C GLU A 48 0.19 -3.40 -3.84
N GLN A 49 0.34 -2.70 -4.97
CA GLN A 49 0.25 -3.32 -6.29
C GLN A 49 1.40 -4.29 -6.55
N GLN A 50 2.62 -3.98 -6.08
CA GLN A 50 3.74 -4.92 -6.14
C GLN A 50 3.47 -6.18 -5.30
N THR A 51 2.88 -6.02 -4.12
CA THR A 51 2.54 -7.10 -3.20
C THR A 51 1.42 -7.98 -3.77
N MET A 52 0.33 -7.38 -4.24
CA MET A 52 -0.75 -8.06 -4.95
C MET A 52 -0.22 -8.85 -6.16
N ASN A 53 0.58 -8.20 -7.02
CA ASN A 53 1.18 -8.86 -8.20
C ASN A 53 2.09 -10.02 -7.80
N TYR A 54 2.83 -9.92 -6.69
CA TYR A 54 3.65 -11.02 -6.21
C TYR A 54 2.80 -12.24 -5.87
N TYR A 55 1.76 -12.09 -5.04
CA TYR A 55 0.89 -13.19 -4.63
C TYR A 55 0.10 -13.77 -5.82
N MET A 56 -0.43 -12.92 -6.71
CA MET A 56 -1.18 -13.38 -7.89
C MET A 56 -0.32 -14.16 -8.88
N ASN A 57 0.89 -13.70 -9.18
CA ASN A 57 1.72 -14.31 -10.21
C ASN A 57 2.48 -15.54 -9.72
N HIS A 58 2.94 -15.54 -8.47
CA HIS A 58 3.71 -16.66 -7.90
C HIS A 58 2.82 -17.70 -7.20
N GLY A 59 1.55 -17.37 -6.91
CA GLY A 59 0.63 -18.28 -6.24
C GLY A 59 0.44 -19.60 -6.98
N ALA A 60 0.43 -19.58 -8.31
CA ALA A 60 0.27 -20.77 -9.15
C ALA A 60 1.53 -21.67 -9.20
N GLU A 61 2.69 -21.19 -8.77
CA GLU A 61 3.95 -21.95 -8.79
C GLU A 61 4.02 -23.02 -7.70
N TRP A 62 3.23 -22.87 -6.63
CA TRP A 62 3.23 -23.81 -5.50
C TRP A 62 2.54 -25.13 -5.83
N VAL A 63 3.17 -26.24 -5.41
CA VAL A 63 2.64 -27.60 -5.57
C VAL A 63 1.59 -27.90 -4.50
N GLU A 64 1.81 -27.41 -3.28
CA GLU A 64 0.96 -27.63 -2.13
C GLU A 64 -0.36 -26.85 -2.26
N PRO A 65 -1.53 -27.51 -2.21
CA PRO A 65 -2.82 -26.81 -2.31
C PRO A 65 -3.02 -25.74 -1.23
N ILE A 66 -2.54 -25.99 -0.01
CA ILE A 66 -2.65 -25.02 1.09
C ILE A 66 -1.83 -23.75 0.82
N ALA A 67 -0.63 -23.88 0.22
CA ALA A 67 0.19 -22.73 -0.15
C ALA A 67 -0.48 -21.91 -1.26
N ARG A 68 -1.02 -22.57 -2.31
CA ARG A 68 -1.81 -21.88 -3.34
C ARG A 68 -3.02 -21.16 -2.76
N GLY A 69 -3.72 -21.82 -1.82
CA GLY A 69 -4.85 -21.26 -1.11
C GLY A 69 -4.46 -19.99 -0.34
N THR A 70 -3.40 -20.05 0.47
CA THR A 70 -2.87 -18.89 1.21
C THR A 70 -2.50 -17.73 0.28
N TYR A 71 -1.82 -18.01 -0.83
CA TYR A 71 -1.47 -16.96 -1.80
C TYR A 71 -2.71 -16.33 -2.44
N THR A 72 -3.72 -17.14 -2.76
CA THR A 72 -4.98 -16.64 -3.35
C THR A 72 -5.76 -15.80 -2.35
N GLU A 73 -5.86 -16.24 -1.10
CA GLU A 73 -6.51 -15.51 -0.01
C GLU A 73 -5.85 -14.15 0.22
N ILE A 74 -4.51 -14.12 0.33
CA ILE A 74 -3.77 -12.88 0.51
C ILE A 74 -3.92 -11.98 -0.73
N ALA A 75 -3.77 -12.51 -1.95
CA ALA A 75 -3.93 -11.74 -3.18
C ALA A 75 -5.29 -11.02 -3.28
N MET A 76 -6.37 -11.65 -2.80
CA MET A 76 -7.68 -11.01 -2.75
C MET A 76 -7.74 -9.85 -1.75
N ILE A 77 -7.02 -9.92 -0.64
CA ILE A 77 -6.93 -8.82 0.33
C ILE A 77 -6.04 -7.69 -0.21
N GLU A 78 -4.93 -8.00 -0.86
CA GLU A 78 -4.06 -6.97 -1.44
C GLU A 78 -4.73 -6.24 -2.62
N GLU A 79 -5.60 -6.91 -3.37
CA GLU A 79 -6.45 -6.24 -4.37
C GLU A 79 -7.41 -5.22 -3.73
N GLN A 80 -7.97 -5.55 -2.56
CA GLN A 80 -8.75 -4.60 -1.75
C GLN A 80 -7.89 -3.44 -1.26
N HIS A 81 -6.63 -3.67 -0.90
CA HIS A 81 -5.68 -2.61 -0.51
C HIS A 81 -5.35 -1.68 -1.69
N VAL A 82 -5.11 -2.22 -2.88
CA VAL A 82 -4.90 -1.40 -4.10
C VAL A 82 -6.11 -0.50 -4.34
N THR A 83 -7.33 -1.07 -4.39
CA THR A 83 -8.56 -0.29 -4.56
C THR A 83 -8.70 0.80 -3.49
N HIS A 84 -8.40 0.45 -2.24
CA HIS A 84 -8.48 1.36 -1.10
C HIS A 84 -7.56 2.57 -1.25
N TYR A 85 -6.27 2.36 -1.47
CA TYR A 85 -5.32 3.46 -1.54
C TYR A 85 -5.39 4.21 -2.87
N GLU A 86 -5.70 3.53 -3.98
CA GLU A 86 -5.86 4.20 -5.28
C GLU A 86 -7.03 5.19 -5.26
N SER A 87 -8.11 4.86 -4.52
CA SER A 87 -9.25 5.77 -4.35
C SER A 87 -8.94 7.09 -3.63
N LEU A 88 -7.74 7.23 -3.03
CA LEU A 88 -7.30 8.48 -2.44
C LEU A 88 -6.83 9.49 -3.50
N LEU A 89 -6.46 9.05 -4.70
CA LEU A 89 -6.01 9.91 -5.80
C LEU A 89 -7.16 10.74 -6.37
N ASP A 90 -6.88 11.95 -6.82
CA ASP A 90 -7.87 12.84 -7.43
C ASP A 90 -8.38 12.23 -8.77
N PRO A 91 -9.67 11.86 -8.86
CA PRO A 91 -10.22 11.23 -10.05
C PRO A 91 -10.36 12.19 -11.25
N LEU A 92 -10.15 13.50 -11.05
CA LEU A 92 -10.20 14.51 -12.11
C LEU A 92 -8.85 14.73 -12.78
N ASP A 93 -7.77 14.15 -12.27
CA ASP A 93 -6.47 14.23 -12.92
C ASP A 93 -6.47 13.43 -14.23
N SER A 94 -6.01 14.09 -15.29
CA SER A 94 -5.78 13.48 -16.60
C SER A 94 -4.67 12.43 -16.55
N TRP A 95 -4.68 11.50 -17.52
CA TRP A 95 -3.62 10.51 -17.67
C TRP A 95 -2.21 11.10 -17.81
N LEU A 96 -2.04 12.23 -18.52
CA LEU A 96 -0.71 12.86 -18.62
C LEU A 96 -0.30 13.55 -17.32
N ALA A 97 -1.23 14.19 -16.60
CA ALA A 97 -0.97 14.66 -15.24
C ALA A 97 -0.52 13.53 -14.32
N ASN A 98 -1.23 12.39 -14.32
CA ASN A 98 -0.86 11.22 -13.53
C ASN A 98 0.51 10.67 -13.93
N TRP A 99 0.85 10.65 -15.22
CA TRP A 99 2.19 10.27 -15.67
C TRP A 99 3.27 11.24 -15.16
N VAL A 100 3.03 12.57 -15.25
CA VAL A 100 3.94 13.58 -14.69
C VAL A 100 4.14 13.37 -13.19
N PHE A 101 3.07 13.11 -12.43
CA PHE A 101 3.17 12.84 -11.00
C PHE A 101 3.89 11.53 -10.69
N HIS A 102 3.74 10.51 -11.55
CA HIS A 102 4.45 9.23 -11.40
C HIS A 102 5.96 9.43 -11.52
N GLU A 103 6.42 10.05 -12.61
CA GLU A 103 7.85 10.33 -12.80
C GLU A 103 8.40 11.25 -11.71
N TYR A 104 7.59 12.22 -11.25
CA TYR A 104 7.97 13.10 -10.15
C TYR A 104 8.13 12.34 -8.82
N ASN A 105 7.26 11.34 -8.55
CA ASN A 105 7.37 10.47 -7.39
C ASN A 105 8.65 9.62 -7.43
N GLU A 106 9.00 9.07 -8.60
CA GLU A 106 10.24 8.31 -8.78
C GLU A 106 11.49 9.18 -8.53
N VAL A 107 11.52 10.39 -9.10
CA VAL A 107 12.58 11.38 -8.78
C VAL A 107 12.66 11.63 -7.27
N TYR A 108 11.53 11.87 -6.61
CA TYR A 108 11.47 12.13 -5.17
C TYR A 108 12.01 10.94 -4.34
N LEU A 109 11.65 9.70 -4.68
CA LEU A 109 12.08 8.51 -3.98
C LEU A 109 13.58 8.24 -4.16
N TYR A 110 14.09 8.26 -5.40
CA TYR A 110 15.52 8.05 -5.64
C TYR A 110 16.37 9.17 -5.07
N TRP A 111 15.91 10.42 -5.15
CA TRP A 111 16.58 11.55 -4.51
C TRP A 111 16.63 11.37 -3.00
N SER A 112 15.54 10.93 -2.37
CA SER A 112 15.48 10.67 -0.93
C SER A 112 16.50 9.62 -0.50
N MET A 113 16.65 8.54 -1.27
CA MET A 113 17.66 7.50 -1.01
C MET A 113 19.08 8.01 -1.25
N HIS A 114 19.30 8.78 -2.32
CA HIS A 114 20.58 9.43 -2.60
C HIS A 114 21.03 10.34 -1.44
N GLN A 115 20.11 11.12 -0.83
CA GLN A 115 20.44 12.01 0.28
C GLN A 115 20.99 11.25 1.50
N GLN A 116 20.48 10.05 1.78
CA GLN A 116 20.81 9.27 2.97
C GLN A 116 21.93 8.25 2.76
N GLU A 117 22.20 7.84 1.52
CA GLU A 117 23.23 6.84 1.25
C GLU A 117 24.63 7.34 1.63
N THR A 118 25.35 6.50 2.35
CA THR A 118 26.68 6.80 2.91
C THR A 118 27.81 6.11 2.17
N ASP A 119 27.56 4.95 1.53
CA ASP A 119 28.53 4.30 0.66
C ASP A 119 28.58 5.02 -0.69
N PRO A 120 29.71 5.66 -1.07
CA PRO A 120 29.80 6.43 -2.30
C PRO A 120 29.51 5.62 -3.57
N ARG A 121 29.75 4.29 -3.56
CA ARG A 121 29.52 3.43 -4.71
C ARG A 121 28.03 3.20 -4.94
N ILE A 122 27.27 3.01 -3.86
CA ILE A 122 25.82 2.85 -3.92
C ILE A 122 25.16 4.20 -4.18
N LYS A 123 25.69 5.27 -3.58
CA LYS A 123 25.22 6.65 -3.83
C LYS A 123 25.27 7.02 -5.31
N ALA A 124 26.33 6.62 -6.03
CA ALA A 124 26.42 6.82 -7.47
C ALA A 124 25.34 6.07 -8.28
N ILE A 125 24.82 4.95 -7.78
CA ILE A 125 23.69 4.23 -8.41
C ILE A 125 22.39 5.01 -8.18
N TRP A 126 22.19 5.55 -6.97
CA TRP A 126 21.04 6.41 -6.70
C TRP A 126 21.09 7.70 -7.53
N GLU A 127 22.26 8.34 -7.65
CA GLU A 127 22.46 9.52 -8.50
C GLU A 127 22.13 9.21 -9.97
N LEU A 128 22.64 8.10 -10.50
CA LEU A 128 22.27 7.65 -11.85
C LEU A 128 20.76 7.44 -12.01
N SER A 129 20.10 6.89 -10.99
CA SER A 129 18.64 6.67 -11.01
C SER A 129 17.89 8.00 -11.02
N VAL A 130 18.31 8.97 -10.18
CA VAL A 130 17.76 10.34 -10.21
C VAL A 130 17.91 10.97 -11.59
N ASP A 131 19.08 10.87 -12.22
CA ASP A 131 19.32 11.43 -13.56
C ASP A 131 18.42 10.80 -14.63
N MET A 132 18.20 9.48 -14.56
CA MET A 132 17.27 8.78 -15.46
C MET A 132 15.84 9.28 -15.28
N GLU A 133 15.35 9.34 -14.03
CA GLU A 133 13.97 9.76 -13.76
C GLU A 133 13.72 11.24 -14.04
N LEU A 134 14.71 12.11 -13.87
CA LEU A 134 14.62 13.49 -14.33
C LEU A 134 14.43 13.58 -15.85
N GLY A 135 15.10 12.69 -16.60
CA GLY A 135 14.89 12.56 -18.04
C GLY A 135 13.48 12.09 -18.38
N GLN A 136 12.95 11.09 -17.67
CA GLN A 136 11.58 10.59 -17.88
C GLN A 136 10.53 11.66 -17.53
N LEU A 137 10.71 12.35 -16.40
CA LEU A 137 9.87 13.47 -15.99
C LEU A 137 9.84 14.59 -17.03
N GLN A 138 10.98 14.93 -17.63
CA GLN A 138 11.04 15.91 -18.71
C GLN A 138 10.20 15.47 -19.92
N VAL A 139 10.27 14.19 -20.30
CA VAL A 139 9.46 13.63 -21.39
C VAL A 139 7.97 13.70 -21.06
N ALA A 140 7.55 13.28 -19.86
CA ALA A 140 6.15 13.36 -19.44
C ALA A 140 5.63 14.81 -19.46
N CYS A 141 6.45 15.75 -18.98
CA CYS A 141 6.16 17.18 -19.00
C CYS A 141 5.95 17.72 -20.42
N ASP A 142 6.82 17.34 -21.37
CA ASP A 142 6.70 17.76 -22.76
C ASP A 142 5.47 17.17 -23.45
N PHE A 143 5.08 15.94 -23.10
CA PHE A 143 3.84 15.34 -23.57
C PHE A 143 2.62 16.11 -23.06
N MET A 144 2.59 16.46 -21.78
CA MET A 144 1.49 17.26 -21.20
C MET A 144 1.37 18.62 -21.91
N ARG A 145 2.48 19.33 -22.11
CA ARG A 145 2.47 20.60 -22.88
C ARG A 145 1.95 20.42 -24.29
N ARG A 146 2.38 19.35 -24.98
CA ARG A 146 2.04 19.11 -26.38
C ARG A 146 0.58 18.70 -26.59
N TYR A 147 0.06 17.83 -25.73
CA TYR A 147 -1.23 17.18 -25.96
C TYR A 147 -2.37 17.76 -25.12
N GLU A 148 -2.07 18.35 -23.96
CA GLU A 148 -3.07 19.03 -23.13
C GLU A 148 -2.95 20.56 -23.17
N GLY A 149 -1.84 21.10 -23.67
CA GLY A 149 -1.63 22.56 -23.73
C GLY A 149 -1.47 23.21 -22.37
N ARG A 150 -1.20 22.42 -21.33
CA ARG A 150 -1.03 22.85 -19.94
C ARG A 150 0.44 22.86 -19.56
N ASP A 151 0.86 23.77 -18.69
CA ASP A 151 2.23 23.77 -18.17
C ASP A 151 2.32 22.86 -16.93
N PRO A 152 3.23 21.86 -16.91
CA PRO A 152 3.48 21.03 -15.72
C PRO A 152 3.81 21.83 -14.45
N ALA A 153 4.31 23.07 -14.59
CA ALA A 153 4.52 23.97 -13.46
C ALA A 153 3.22 24.40 -12.74
N GLU A 154 2.04 24.16 -13.35
CA GLU A 154 0.73 24.29 -12.68
C GLU A 154 0.47 23.16 -11.67
N LEU A 155 1.14 22.02 -11.84
CA LEU A 155 0.96 20.81 -11.02
C LEU A 155 2.09 20.62 -10.01
N LEU A 156 3.33 20.80 -10.48
CA LEU A 156 4.53 20.48 -9.71
C LEU A 156 4.97 21.68 -8.86
N PRO A 157 5.48 21.46 -7.64
CA PRO A 157 6.17 22.50 -6.90
C PRO A 157 7.45 22.92 -7.64
N LYS A 158 7.95 24.12 -7.33
CA LYS A 158 9.14 24.68 -8.00
C LYS A 158 10.41 23.88 -7.72
N GLU A 159 10.48 23.24 -6.56
CA GLU A 159 11.60 22.46 -6.06
C GLU A 159 11.07 21.19 -5.41
N LEU A 160 11.91 20.17 -5.27
CA LEU A 160 11.56 18.98 -4.50
C LEU A 160 11.27 19.36 -3.04
N PRO A 161 10.38 18.63 -2.33
CA PRO A 161 10.15 18.87 -0.91
C PRO A 161 11.43 18.71 -0.11
N ASP A 162 11.65 19.59 0.87
CA ASP A 162 12.82 19.56 1.76
C ASP A 162 12.86 18.33 2.70
N THR A 163 11.80 17.52 2.71
CA THR A 163 11.66 16.34 3.57
C THR A 163 11.79 15.06 2.72
N PRO A 164 12.99 14.44 2.67
CA PRO A 164 13.15 13.15 2.01
C PRO A 164 12.43 12.04 2.78
N VAL A 165 12.08 10.96 2.07
CA VAL A 165 11.64 9.71 2.70
C VAL A 165 12.80 9.10 3.47
N THR A 166 12.66 8.89 4.78
CA THR A 166 13.69 8.23 5.61
C THR A 166 13.22 6.92 6.20
N PHE A 167 14.17 6.02 6.48
CA PHE A 167 13.90 4.79 7.24
C PHE A 167 14.23 5.01 8.72
N GLU A 168 13.20 5.27 9.52
CA GLU A 168 13.32 5.49 10.96
C GLU A 168 12.93 4.23 11.76
N PRO A 169 13.40 4.09 13.01
CA PRO A 169 12.90 3.08 13.93
C PRO A 169 11.37 3.20 14.12
N ASN A 170 10.60 2.24 13.62
CA ASN A 170 9.13 2.30 13.59
C ASN A 170 8.44 1.36 14.61
N LYS A 171 9.21 0.65 15.44
CA LYS A 171 8.69 -0.39 16.33
C LYS A 171 7.59 0.08 17.27
N GLU A 172 7.79 1.21 17.94
CA GLU A 172 6.80 1.74 18.88
C GLU A 172 5.54 2.24 18.16
N TYR A 173 5.72 2.84 16.99
CA TYR A 173 4.61 3.27 16.14
C TYR A 173 3.74 2.07 15.71
N VAL A 174 4.35 0.99 15.20
CA VAL A 174 3.61 -0.21 14.78
C VAL A 174 2.86 -0.84 15.96
N ARG A 175 3.49 -0.92 17.14
CA ARG A 175 2.82 -1.42 18.36
C ARG A 175 1.60 -0.59 18.74
N GLN A 176 1.74 0.74 18.71
CA GLN A 176 0.64 1.65 19.01
C GLN A 176 -0.50 1.47 18.00
N VAL A 177 -0.19 1.43 16.70
CA VAL A 177 -1.20 1.22 15.64
C VAL A 177 -1.94 -0.11 15.85
N LEU A 178 -1.24 -1.21 16.13
CA LEU A 178 -1.89 -2.49 16.42
C LEU A 178 -2.76 -2.42 17.68
N ALA A 179 -2.27 -1.81 18.76
CA ALA A 179 -3.00 -1.70 20.02
C ALA A 179 -4.29 -0.85 19.89
N GLU A 180 -4.27 0.17 19.02
CA GLU A 180 -5.36 1.13 18.89
C GLU A 180 -6.34 0.78 17.75
N GLN A 181 -5.87 0.13 16.68
CA GLN A 181 -6.59 0.08 15.40
C GLN A 181 -6.92 -1.32 14.89
N ILE A 182 -6.44 -2.39 15.53
CA ILE A 182 -6.68 -3.78 15.08
C ILE A 182 -8.17 -4.11 14.93
N ASP A 183 -9.00 -3.54 15.81
CA ASP A 183 -10.45 -3.75 15.87
C ASP A 183 -11.28 -2.77 15.03
N LEU A 184 -10.66 -1.87 14.26
CA LEU A 184 -11.40 -1.00 13.34
C LEU A 184 -11.90 -1.76 12.11
N ARG A 185 -13.05 -1.36 11.56
CA ARG A 185 -13.60 -1.85 10.30
C ARG A 185 -13.99 -0.69 9.42
N ALA A 186 -13.91 -0.87 8.10
CA ALA A 186 -14.44 0.09 7.17
C ALA A 186 -15.98 0.03 7.17
N ASP A 187 -16.62 1.19 7.21
CA ASP A 187 -18.07 1.35 7.00
C ASP A 187 -18.28 2.55 6.08
N GLY A 188 -18.48 2.26 4.78
CA GLY A 188 -18.50 3.27 3.74
C GLY A 188 -17.11 3.89 3.58
N LEU A 189 -17.00 5.18 3.86
CA LEU A 189 -15.76 5.96 3.71
C LEU A 189 -14.97 6.10 5.02
N ASP A 190 -15.53 5.63 6.13
CA ASP A 190 -15.02 5.86 7.49
C ASP A 190 -14.54 4.57 8.15
N PHE A 191 -13.79 4.70 9.25
CA PHE A 191 -13.36 3.59 10.09
C PHE A 191 -14.09 3.63 11.43
N VAL A 192 -14.70 2.51 11.82
CA VAL A 192 -15.47 2.39 13.04
C VAL A 192 -15.04 1.17 13.86
N PRO A 193 -15.13 1.20 15.21
CA PRO A 193 -14.86 0.01 16.02
C PRO A 193 -15.79 -1.16 15.65
N LEU A 194 -15.26 -2.38 15.58
CA LEU A 194 -16.04 -3.59 15.24
C LEU A 194 -17.30 -3.75 16.11
N ASN A 195 -17.19 -3.45 17.41
CA ASN A 195 -18.30 -3.57 18.36
C ASN A 195 -19.41 -2.51 18.18
N SER A 196 -19.21 -1.52 17.31
CA SER A 196 -20.21 -0.51 16.96
C SER A 196 -21.07 -0.93 15.75
N LEU A 197 -20.64 -1.94 14.99
CA LEU A 197 -21.38 -2.43 13.83
C LEU A 197 -22.65 -3.20 14.27
N PRO A 198 -23.81 -2.96 13.64
CA PRO A 198 -25.00 -3.76 13.84
C PRO A 198 -24.76 -5.26 13.55
N ALA A 199 -25.44 -6.16 14.25
CA ALA A 199 -25.26 -7.61 14.06
C ALA A 199 -25.63 -8.09 12.64
N ASP A 200 -26.49 -7.37 11.93
CA ASP A 200 -26.90 -7.60 10.55
C ASP A 200 -26.10 -6.77 9.54
N HIS A 201 -24.99 -6.14 9.97
CA HIS A 201 -24.14 -5.34 9.10
C HIS A 201 -23.52 -6.17 7.98
N ARG A 202 -23.40 -5.56 6.79
CA ARG A 202 -22.84 -6.18 5.57
C ARG A 202 -21.45 -6.78 5.76
N TYR A 203 -20.65 -6.25 6.68
CA TYR A 203 -19.36 -6.83 7.05
C TYR A 203 -19.51 -8.31 7.43
N PHE A 204 -20.41 -8.65 8.36
CA PHE A 204 -20.59 -10.03 8.83
C PHE A 204 -21.14 -10.94 7.73
N ALA A 205 -22.07 -10.44 6.91
CA ALA A 205 -22.61 -11.19 5.78
C ALA A 205 -21.53 -11.48 4.72
N TYR A 206 -20.69 -10.49 4.39
CA TYR A 206 -19.62 -10.65 3.41
C TYR A 206 -18.54 -11.61 3.91
N GLN A 207 -18.15 -11.46 5.17
CA GLN A 207 -17.23 -12.37 5.85
C GLN A 207 -17.69 -13.83 5.79
N ALA A 208 -19.00 -14.10 5.96
CA ALA A 208 -19.53 -15.45 5.83
C ALA A 208 -19.46 -16.01 4.39
N ILE A 209 -19.55 -15.14 3.38
CA ILE A 209 -19.49 -15.53 1.96
C ILE A 209 -18.04 -15.83 1.54
N VAL A 210 -17.11 -14.89 1.80
CA VAL A 210 -15.72 -15.04 1.32
C VAL A 210 -14.96 -16.15 2.03
N ASN A 211 -15.33 -16.41 3.29
CA ASN A 211 -14.75 -17.49 4.08
C ASN A 211 -15.58 -18.79 4.00
N GLU A 212 -16.55 -18.88 3.07
CA GLU A 212 -17.31 -20.11 2.85
C GLU A 212 -16.36 -21.23 2.40
N GLY A 213 -16.38 -22.35 3.12
CA GLY A 213 -15.44 -23.47 2.88
C GLY A 213 -14.14 -23.40 3.67
N GLY A 214 -13.95 -22.34 4.47
CA GLY A 214 -12.81 -22.16 5.36
C GLY A 214 -11.73 -21.23 4.81
N SER A 215 -10.73 -20.96 5.64
CA SER A 215 -9.60 -20.07 5.34
C SER A 215 -8.30 -20.89 5.30
N PRO A 216 -7.54 -20.86 4.18
CA PRO A 216 -6.24 -21.53 4.09
C PRO A 216 -5.24 -21.07 5.16
N THR A 217 -5.22 -19.77 5.50
CA THR A 217 -4.38 -19.27 6.59
C THR A 217 -4.78 -19.83 7.95
N GLU A 218 -6.07 -19.93 8.26
CA GLU A 218 -6.51 -20.62 9.49
C GLU A 218 -6.16 -22.10 9.49
N GLU A 219 -6.23 -22.78 8.33
CA GLU A 219 -5.78 -24.18 8.22
C GLU A 219 -4.28 -24.33 8.52
N VAL A 220 -3.43 -23.40 8.04
CA VAL A 220 -2.00 -23.37 8.39
C VAL A 220 -1.83 -23.22 9.90
N ILE A 221 -2.60 -22.32 10.53
CA ILE A 221 -2.49 -22.07 11.97
C ILE A 221 -2.87 -23.31 12.77
N GLU A 222 -3.97 -23.98 12.43
CA GLU A 222 -4.39 -25.20 13.11
C GLU A 222 -3.38 -26.34 12.94
N ARG A 223 -2.78 -26.49 11.76
CA ARG A 223 -1.70 -27.48 11.53
C ARG A 223 -0.49 -27.19 12.41
N VAL A 224 -0.05 -25.93 12.47
CA VAL A 224 1.08 -25.53 13.32
C VAL A 224 0.78 -25.75 14.80
N ARG A 225 -0.44 -25.43 15.25
CA ARG A 225 -0.87 -25.67 16.64
C ARG A 225 -0.81 -27.15 16.99
N ALA A 226 -1.29 -28.02 16.10
CA ALA A 226 -1.27 -29.47 16.30
C ALA A 226 0.16 -30.06 16.35
N GLU A 227 1.10 -29.47 15.61
CA GLU A 227 2.50 -29.92 15.57
C GLU A 227 3.36 -29.39 16.72
N LYS A 228 3.14 -28.14 17.15
CA LYS A 228 4.06 -27.42 18.05
C LYS A 228 3.54 -27.16 19.47
N ASP A 229 2.30 -27.57 19.77
CA ASP A 229 1.62 -27.31 21.07
C ASP A 229 1.65 -25.82 21.48
N HIS A 230 1.75 -24.93 20.48
CA HIS A 230 1.83 -23.48 20.64
C HIS A 230 1.26 -22.78 19.41
N GLU A 231 0.51 -21.70 19.64
CA GLU A 231 0.00 -20.81 18.61
C GLU A 231 0.77 -19.49 18.64
N TYR A 232 1.27 -19.00 17.50
CA TYR A 232 2.08 -17.77 17.47
C TYR A 232 1.29 -16.48 17.72
N ARG A 233 -0.06 -16.55 17.75
CA ARG A 233 -0.97 -15.43 18.01
C ARG A 233 -1.21 -15.19 19.51
N THR A 234 -0.82 -16.13 20.38
CA THR A 234 -1.01 -16.09 21.84
C THR A 234 0.27 -15.81 22.60
#